data_AF-A0A8H5KE82-F1
#
_entry.id   AF-A0A8H5KE82-F1
#
_cell.length_a   1.000
_cell.length_b   1.000
_cell.length_c   1.000
_cell.angle_alpha   90.00
_cell.angle_beta   90.00
_cell.angle_gamma   90.00
#
_symmetry.space_group_name_H-M   'P 1'
#
loop_
_entity.id
_entity.type
_entity.pdbx_description
1 polymer ?
#
loop_
_entity_poly.entity_id
_entity_poly.type
_entity_poly.pdbx_seq_one_letter_code
_entity_poly.pdbx_strand_id
1 'polypeptide(L)'
;MPQTTFKSFHSLSVEHPGFAKHPRFWAAHHLAVVNCSFQQVESDDKQKYVIPDTKQAQRMTKLASMLARGVHREVKSGCVAELLLDNKPTPITLIYAPFLFDYGGRRVRLGNSEVVVYGIKHDISIPHANPIIGYYGYNADKERQNMLYVPPGPNGLDNDPIQGICDIKYRQVIPTDWRHDPYFVCLLMGLAQLQVREGLAPQEGMFLARLLVTNVIDPTNAYVYKAEIPHQLLDSLQCPTRTIEDFVFPKVNYVVVPFEPYSTFADRIRFQLAGAEYSSSPGPVRSDQVVASEPHGEKRKRDEE
;
A
#
# COMPACT_ATOMS: atom_id res chain seq x y z
N MET A 1 -4.24 -25.85 36.90
CA MET A 1 -3.26 -24.79 36.59
C MET A 1 -3.95 -23.77 35.71
N PRO A 2 -3.92 -22.46 36.02
CA PRO A 2 -4.46 -21.47 35.10
C PRO A 2 -3.53 -21.43 33.89
N GLN A 3 -4.01 -21.88 32.74
CA GLN A 3 -3.29 -21.66 31.49
C GLN A 3 -3.28 -20.16 31.25
N THR A 4 -2.12 -19.54 31.34
CA THR A 4 -1.89 -18.22 30.75
C THR A 4 -2.04 -18.39 29.24
N THR A 5 -3.26 -18.24 28.73
CA THR A 5 -3.54 -18.22 27.30
C THR A 5 -2.94 -16.95 26.73
N PHE A 6 -1.76 -17.06 26.14
CA PHE A 6 -1.14 -15.98 25.37
C PHE A 6 -2.09 -15.55 24.25
N LYS A 7 -2.24 -14.24 24.05
CA LYS A 7 -3.09 -13.71 22.98
C LYS A 7 -2.48 -14.06 21.64
N SER A 8 -3.28 -14.62 20.73
CA SER A 8 -2.88 -14.99 19.37
C SER A 8 -4.02 -14.68 18.38
N PHE A 9 -3.75 -14.64 17.08
CA PHE A 9 -4.85 -14.50 16.10
C PHE A 9 -5.83 -15.67 16.13
N HIS A 10 -5.34 -16.86 16.48
CA HIS A 10 -6.17 -18.02 16.72
C HIS A 10 -7.09 -17.80 17.93
N SER A 11 -6.55 -17.38 19.08
CA SER A 11 -7.38 -17.10 20.27
C SER A 11 -8.39 -15.97 19.99
N LEU A 12 -7.98 -14.92 19.28
CA LEU A 12 -8.89 -13.86 18.83
C LEU A 12 -10.01 -14.38 17.92
N SER A 13 -9.71 -15.34 17.04
CA SER A 13 -10.71 -15.97 16.18
C SER A 13 -11.70 -16.84 16.96
N VAL A 14 -11.27 -17.42 18.08
CA VAL A 14 -12.13 -18.20 18.99
C VAL A 14 -12.99 -17.27 19.86
N GLU A 15 -12.39 -16.24 20.46
CA GLU A 15 -13.07 -15.24 21.31
C GLU A 15 -14.03 -14.36 20.51
N HIS A 16 -13.70 -14.08 19.25
CA HIS A 16 -14.51 -13.31 18.33
C HIS A 16 -14.75 -14.13 17.05
N PRO A 17 -15.83 -14.94 17.00
CA PRO A 17 -16.13 -15.84 15.87
C PRO A 17 -16.30 -15.15 14.50
N GLY A 18 -16.33 -13.82 14.46
CA GLY A 18 -16.32 -13.01 13.25
C GLY A 18 -14.93 -12.55 12.77
N PHE A 19 -13.86 -12.74 13.54
CA PHE A 19 -12.55 -12.16 13.26
C PHE A 19 -11.85 -12.81 12.05
N ALA A 20 -11.94 -14.13 11.92
CA ALA A 20 -11.38 -14.89 10.79
C ALA A 20 -12.28 -14.81 9.53
N LYS A 21 -12.69 -13.59 9.15
CA LYS A 21 -13.46 -13.32 7.94
C LYS A 21 -12.58 -12.95 6.76
N HIS A 22 -13.13 -13.12 5.58
CA HIS A 22 -12.51 -12.63 4.35
C HIS A 22 -12.23 -11.11 4.49
N PRO A 23 -11.06 -10.61 4.08
CA PRO A 23 -10.62 -9.22 4.30
C PRO A 23 -11.62 -8.11 3.96
N ARG A 24 -12.40 -8.27 2.88
CA ARG A 24 -13.46 -7.31 2.49
C ARG A 24 -14.61 -7.15 3.49
N PHE A 25 -14.81 -8.14 4.34
CA PHE A 25 -15.84 -8.14 5.38
C PHE A 25 -15.26 -7.75 6.74
N TRP A 26 -14.01 -7.29 6.79
CA TRP A 26 -13.51 -6.59 7.96
C TRP A 26 -14.29 -5.28 8.14
N ALA A 27 -14.62 -5.02 9.39
CA ALA A 27 -15.46 -3.92 9.87
C ALA A 27 -14.80 -3.29 11.10
N ALA A 28 -15.27 -2.13 11.55
CA ALA A 28 -14.60 -1.35 12.61
C ALA A 28 -14.30 -2.16 13.88
N HIS A 29 -15.18 -3.12 14.24
CA HIS A 29 -14.94 -4.01 15.38
C HIS A 29 -13.69 -4.88 15.24
N HIS A 30 -13.33 -5.31 14.02
CA HIS A 30 -12.11 -6.10 13.80
C HIS A 30 -10.86 -5.28 14.12
N LEU A 31 -10.86 -4.00 13.75
CA LEU A 31 -9.76 -3.09 14.08
C LEU A 31 -9.70 -2.80 15.58
N ALA A 32 -10.86 -2.64 16.24
CA ALA A 32 -10.92 -2.44 17.68
C ALA A 32 -10.30 -3.61 18.47
N VAL A 33 -10.55 -4.86 18.05
CA VAL A 33 -10.02 -6.08 18.71
C VAL A 33 -8.48 -6.11 18.71
N VAL A 34 -7.86 -5.57 17.67
CA VAL A 34 -6.40 -5.49 17.51
C VAL A 34 -5.82 -4.11 17.81
N ASN A 35 -6.63 -3.18 18.31
CA ASN A 35 -6.26 -1.79 18.60
C ASN A 35 -5.62 -1.06 17.40
N CYS A 36 -6.14 -1.31 16.20
CA CYS A 36 -5.76 -0.60 14.98
C CYS A 36 -6.69 0.61 14.78
N SER A 37 -6.13 1.74 14.36
CA SER A 37 -6.87 2.96 14.11
C SER A 37 -6.37 3.68 12.86
N PHE A 38 -7.26 4.45 12.25
CA PHE A 38 -6.90 5.41 11.21
C PHE A 38 -6.67 6.79 11.83
N GLN A 39 -5.71 7.52 11.28
CA GLN A 39 -5.45 8.90 11.67
C GLN A 39 -5.15 9.74 10.43
N GLN A 40 -5.94 10.80 10.23
CA GLN A 40 -5.57 11.81 9.26
C GLN A 40 -4.37 12.60 9.79
N VAL A 41 -3.35 12.77 8.97
CA VAL A 41 -2.19 13.60 9.27
C VAL A 41 -2.05 14.68 8.22
N GLU A 42 -1.45 15.80 8.62
CA GLU A 42 -1.13 16.87 7.67
C GLU A 42 -0.03 16.39 6.70
N SER A 43 -0.05 16.98 5.51
CA SER A 43 0.99 16.73 4.53
C SER A 43 2.29 17.40 4.97
N ASP A 44 3.35 16.63 5.20
CA ASP A 44 4.70 17.16 5.45
C ASP A 44 5.36 17.78 4.20
N ASP A 45 4.62 17.82 3.10
CA ASP A 45 5.04 18.39 1.83
C ASP A 45 5.15 19.92 1.93
N LYS A 46 6.36 20.37 2.25
CA LYS A 46 6.76 21.78 2.18
C LYS A 46 7.46 22.10 0.86
N GLN A 47 7.44 21.17 -0.11
CA GLN A 47 8.25 21.27 -1.31
C GLN A 47 7.59 22.24 -2.30
N LYS A 48 8.40 23.13 -2.88
CA LYS A 48 7.95 23.95 -4.01
C LYS A 48 8.12 23.13 -5.27
N TYR A 49 7.00 22.63 -5.81
CA TYR A 49 7.02 21.93 -7.09
C TYR A 49 7.26 22.90 -8.23
N VAL A 50 8.26 22.59 -9.04
CA VAL A 50 8.53 23.32 -10.28
C VAL A 50 7.44 22.93 -11.26
N ILE A 51 6.77 23.93 -11.83
CA ILE A 51 5.82 23.67 -12.91
C ILE A 51 6.62 23.05 -14.08
N PRO A 52 6.25 21.85 -14.56
CA PRO A 52 6.95 21.21 -15.67
C PRO A 52 6.93 22.09 -16.92
N ASP A 53 7.70 21.72 -17.95
CA ASP A 53 7.58 22.39 -19.25
C ASP A 53 6.12 22.40 -19.74
N THR A 54 5.76 23.33 -20.62
CA THR A 54 4.36 23.55 -21.01
C THR A 54 3.69 22.30 -21.55
N LYS A 55 4.41 21.41 -22.26
CA LYS A 55 3.84 20.19 -22.84
C LYS A 55 3.64 19.11 -21.77
N GLN A 56 4.63 18.91 -20.92
CA GLN A 56 4.58 17.97 -19.81
C GLN A 56 3.52 18.38 -18.79
N ALA A 57 3.45 19.68 -18.45
CA ALA A 57 2.44 20.22 -17.55
C ALA A 57 1.02 20.00 -18.11
N GLN A 58 0.81 20.17 -19.41
CA GLN A 58 -0.47 19.86 -20.08
C GLN A 58 -0.81 18.37 -20.02
N ARG A 59 0.16 17.48 -20.28
CA ARG A 59 -0.04 16.02 -20.17
C ARG A 59 -0.40 15.61 -18.74
N MET A 60 0.37 16.05 -17.75
CA MET A 60 0.12 15.77 -16.33
C MET A 60 -1.24 16.32 -15.90
N THR A 61 -1.59 17.53 -16.35
CA THR A 61 -2.90 18.13 -16.09
C THR A 61 -4.03 17.27 -16.62
N LYS A 62 -3.92 16.79 -17.87
CA LYS A 62 -4.91 15.92 -18.49
C LYS A 62 -5.05 14.60 -17.73
N LEU A 63 -3.95 13.93 -17.39
CA LEU A 63 -3.95 12.66 -16.68
C LEU A 63 -4.55 12.79 -15.26
N ALA A 64 -4.14 13.81 -14.50
CA ALA A 64 -4.65 14.03 -13.15
C ALA A 64 -6.13 14.42 -13.17
N SER A 65 -6.58 15.20 -14.17
CA SER A 65 -8.01 15.51 -14.37
C SER A 65 -8.82 14.27 -14.74
N MET A 66 -8.29 13.41 -15.61
CA MET A 66 -8.93 12.13 -15.95
C MET A 66 -9.00 11.19 -14.74
N LEU A 67 -7.96 11.15 -13.90
CA LEU A 67 -7.96 10.37 -12.66
C LEU A 67 -9.03 10.87 -11.66
N ALA A 68 -9.13 12.19 -11.52
CA ALA A 68 -10.10 12.84 -10.64
C ALA A 68 -11.55 12.57 -11.07
N ARG A 69 -11.84 12.76 -12.37
CA ARG A 69 -13.22 12.80 -12.90
C ARG A 69 -13.66 11.52 -13.60
N GLY A 70 -12.72 10.63 -13.93
CA GLY A 70 -13.02 9.39 -14.63
C GLY A 70 -13.94 8.48 -13.82
N VAL A 71 -14.75 7.68 -14.51
CA VAL A 71 -15.66 6.71 -13.89
C VAL A 71 -15.17 5.26 -14.07
N HIS A 72 -14.38 5.02 -15.13
CA HIS A 72 -13.83 3.70 -15.45
C HIS A 72 -12.52 3.44 -14.72
N ARG A 73 -12.44 2.28 -14.05
CA ARG A 73 -11.30 1.89 -13.21
C ARG A 73 -10.04 1.70 -14.04
N GLU A 74 -10.15 1.05 -15.18
CA GLU A 74 -9.04 0.70 -16.08
C GLU A 74 -8.35 1.97 -16.58
N VAL A 75 -9.16 2.98 -16.92
CA VAL A 75 -8.68 4.31 -17.32
C VAL A 75 -7.94 4.98 -16.17
N LYS A 76 -8.47 4.91 -14.94
CA LYS A 76 -7.80 5.48 -13.76
C LYS A 76 -6.48 4.79 -13.46
N SER A 77 -6.44 3.45 -13.49
CA SER A 77 -5.21 2.67 -13.30
C SER A 77 -4.13 3.05 -14.32
N GLY A 78 -4.51 3.20 -15.60
CA GLY A 78 -3.61 3.70 -16.64
C GLY A 78 -3.10 5.12 -16.36
N CYS A 79 -3.99 6.03 -15.92
CA CYS A 79 -3.59 7.38 -15.53
C CYS A 79 -2.60 7.38 -14.35
N VAL A 80 -2.81 6.55 -13.34
CA VAL A 80 -1.88 6.42 -12.21
C VAL A 80 -0.54 5.87 -12.67
N ALA A 81 -0.51 4.85 -13.52
CA ALA A 81 0.73 4.31 -14.04
C ALA A 81 1.56 5.40 -14.74
N GLU A 82 0.94 6.18 -15.62
CA GLU A 82 1.59 7.32 -16.28
C GLU A 82 2.03 8.39 -15.26
N LEU A 83 1.16 8.78 -14.34
CA LEU A 83 1.49 9.76 -13.28
C LEU A 83 2.60 9.30 -12.34
N LEU A 84 2.85 8.00 -12.17
CA LEU A 84 3.92 7.50 -11.31
C LEU A 84 5.22 7.20 -12.09
N LEU A 85 5.13 6.79 -13.35
CA LEU A 85 6.24 6.22 -14.12
C LEU A 85 6.83 7.15 -15.20
N ASP A 86 6.04 8.05 -15.79
CA ASP A 86 6.37 8.71 -17.07
C ASP A 86 7.39 9.87 -16.95
N ASN A 87 7.81 10.27 -15.75
CA ASN A 87 8.82 11.32 -15.57
C ASN A 87 10.22 10.76 -15.26
N LYS A 88 11.26 11.30 -15.91
CA LYS A 88 12.66 11.12 -15.47
C LYS A 88 13.04 12.13 -14.37
N PRO A 89 13.75 11.72 -13.32
CA PRO A 89 13.93 10.36 -12.81
C PRO A 89 12.95 10.08 -11.65
N THR A 90 11.85 9.38 -11.92
CA THR A 90 11.02 8.80 -10.86
C THR A 90 11.72 7.60 -10.21
N PRO A 91 11.71 7.47 -8.87
CA PRO A 91 12.23 6.31 -8.16
C PRO A 91 11.28 5.11 -8.23
N ILE A 92 10.04 5.33 -8.67
CA ILE A 92 8.98 4.34 -8.66
C ILE A 92 9.05 3.48 -9.93
N THR A 93 8.84 2.18 -9.76
CA THR A 93 8.68 1.20 -10.85
C THR A 93 7.44 0.35 -10.63
N LEU A 94 6.89 -0.19 -11.71
CA LEU A 94 5.77 -1.11 -11.68
C LEU A 94 6.24 -2.51 -11.28
N ILE A 95 5.44 -3.21 -10.46
CA ILE A 95 5.66 -4.59 -10.06
C ILE A 95 4.53 -5.45 -10.62
N TYR A 96 4.90 -6.44 -11.45
CA TYR A 96 3.96 -7.39 -12.03
C TYR A 96 3.86 -8.64 -11.17
N ALA A 97 3.03 -8.58 -10.13
CA ALA A 97 2.82 -9.72 -9.24
C ALA A 97 1.34 -9.88 -8.84
N PRO A 98 0.85 -11.12 -8.62
CA PRO A 98 -0.49 -11.34 -8.10
C PRO A 98 -0.65 -10.73 -6.69
N PHE A 99 -1.65 -9.87 -6.55
CA PHE A 99 -1.97 -9.27 -5.26
C PHE A 99 -2.86 -10.19 -4.43
N LEU A 100 -2.28 -10.75 -3.37
CA LEU A 100 -2.84 -11.82 -2.55
C LEU A 100 -2.69 -11.50 -1.07
N PHE A 101 -3.68 -11.93 -0.27
CA PHE A 101 -3.67 -11.84 1.18
C PHE A 101 -3.60 -13.25 1.79
N ASP A 102 -2.61 -13.50 2.62
CA ASP A 102 -2.39 -14.79 3.27
C ASP A 102 -2.81 -14.72 4.75
N TYR A 103 -3.60 -15.69 5.24
CA TYR A 103 -3.98 -15.81 6.64
C TYR A 103 -4.17 -17.28 7.03
N GLY A 104 -3.44 -17.75 8.03
CA GLY A 104 -3.53 -19.13 8.55
C GLY A 104 -3.32 -20.20 7.48
N GLY A 105 -2.33 -19.99 6.61
CA GLY A 105 -2.06 -20.89 5.47
C GLY A 105 -3.11 -20.83 4.34
N ARG A 106 -4.13 -19.97 4.46
CA ARG A 106 -5.11 -19.73 3.40
C ARG A 106 -4.74 -18.50 2.61
N ARG A 107 -4.70 -18.66 1.30
CA ARG A 107 -4.48 -17.57 0.36
C ARG A 107 -5.80 -17.08 -0.18
N VAL A 108 -6.10 -15.83 0.11
CA VAL A 108 -7.29 -15.14 -0.37
C VAL A 108 -6.86 -14.22 -1.50
N ARG A 109 -7.35 -14.50 -2.70
CA ARG A 109 -7.33 -13.48 -3.75
C ARG A 109 -8.25 -12.38 -3.28
N LEU A 110 -7.73 -11.18 -3.18
CA LEU A 110 -8.54 -10.00 -2.92
C LEU A 110 -9.33 -9.64 -4.20
N GLY A 111 -10.15 -10.58 -4.72
CA GLY A 111 -11.03 -10.50 -5.91
C GLY A 111 -10.48 -9.71 -7.10
N ASN A 112 -11.36 -9.13 -7.91
CA ASN A 112 -10.98 -8.18 -8.97
C ASN A 112 -10.51 -6.83 -8.40
N SER A 113 -10.01 -6.78 -7.15
CA SER A 113 -9.25 -5.62 -6.70
C SER A 113 -7.93 -5.67 -7.44
N GLU A 114 -7.95 -5.16 -8.67
CA GLU A 114 -6.77 -4.73 -9.42
C GLU A 114 -6.11 -3.62 -8.63
N VAL A 115 -5.47 -3.99 -7.52
CA VAL A 115 -4.48 -3.17 -6.88
C VAL A 115 -3.29 -3.22 -7.81
N VAL A 116 -2.96 -2.08 -8.41
CA VAL A 116 -1.77 -1.96 -9.22
C VAL A 116 -0.61 -1.72 -8.26
N VAL A 117 0.41 -2.57 -8.31
CA VAL A 117 1.51 -2.56 -7.35
C VAL A 117 2.74 -1.91 -7.98
N TYR A 118 3.38 -1.06 -7.20
CA TYR A 118 4.61 -0.37 -7.53
C TYR A 118 5.61 -0.55 -6.39
N GLY A 119 6.88 -0.35 -6.68
CA GLY A 119 7.95 -0.31 -5.69
C GLY A 119 9.00 0.71 -6.06
N ILE A 120 10.05 0.78 -5.25
CA ILE A 120 11.24 1.57 -5.57
C ILE A 120 12.18 0.76 -6.46
N LYS A 121 12.79 1.41 -7.44
CA LYS A 121 13.77 0.79 -8.32
C LYS A 121 14.98 0.29 -7.53
N HIS A 122 15.45 -0.91 -7.88
CA HIS A 122 16.54 -1.60 -7.18
C HIS A 122 17.90 -0.91 -7.26
N ASP A 123 18.13 -0.12 -8.31
CA ASP A 123 19.36 0.64 -8.52
C ASP A 123 19.48 1.86 -7.58
N ILE A 124 18.40 2.19 -6.88
CA ILE A 124 18.36 3.25 -5.87
C ILE A 124 18.57 2.61 -4.49
N SER A 125 19.82 2.65 -4.01
CA SER A 125 20.16 2.25 -2.64
C SER A 125 20.11 3.48 -1.74
N ILE A 126 19.11 3.53 -0.87
CA ILE A 126 18.98 4.52 0.21
C ILE A 126 19.07 3.77 1.54
N PRO A 127 19.57 4.39 2.64
CA PRO A 127 19.67 3.74 3.95
C PRO A 127 18.34 3.31 4.58
N HIS A 128 17.21 3.56 3.91
CA HIS A 128 15.86 3.38 4.43
C HIS A 128 15.15 2.22 3.72
N ALA A 129 14.21 1.58 4.41
CA ALA A 129 13.40 0.52 3.84
C ALA A 129 12.60 1.03 2.63
N ASN A 130 12.72 0.34 1.49
CA ASN A 130 11.97 0.71 0.28
C ASN A 130 10.47 0.46 0.48
N PRO A 131 9.59 1.47 0.29
CA PRO A 131 8.16 1.25 0.39
C PRO A 131 7.61 0.39 -0.75
N ILE A 132 6.64 -0.45 -0.39
CA ILE A 132 5.76 -1.12 -1.34
C ILE A 132 4.50 -0.28 -1.50
N ILE A 133 4.15 0.02 -2.75
CA ILE A 133 3.11 0.99 -3.10
C ILE A 133 1.97 0.27 -3.82
N GLY A 134 0.74 0.48 -3.39
CA GLY A 134 -0.46 0.03 -4.10
C GLY A 134 -1.28 1.21 -4.60
N TYR A 135 -1.96 1.05 -5.73
CA TYR A 135 -3.05 1.91 -6.15
C TYR A 135 -4.38 1.16 -6.08
N TYR A 136 -5.38 1.75 -5.43
CA TYR A 136 -6.73 1.20 -5.33
C TYR A 136 -7.79 2.27 -5.65
N GLY A 137 -8.50 2.10 -6.76
CA GLY A 137 -9.76 2.82 -6.99
C GLY A 137 -10.84 2.27 -6.06
N TYR A 138 -11.26 3.05 -5.07
CA TYR A 138 -12.21 2.61 -4.05
C TYR A 138 -13.50 2.10 -4.69
N ASN A 139 -13.78 0.82 -4.46
CA ASN A 139 -14.96 0.13 -4.97
C ASN A 139 -15.40 -0.99 -4.01
N ALA A 140 -15.01 -0.89 -2.74
CA ALA A 140 -15.19 -1.94 -1.74
C ALA A 140 -16.67 -2.28 -1.56
N ASP A 141 -17.55 -1.29 -1.64
CA ASP A 141 -19.00 -1.43 -1.51
C ASP A 141 -19.59 -2.33 -2.61
N LYS A 142 -19.28 -2.04 -3.88
CA LYS A 142 -19.69 -2.88 -5.00
C LYS A 142 -19.06 -4.27 -4.94
N GLU A 143 -17.80 -4.37 -4.53
CA GLU A 143 -17.13 -5.66 -4.34
C GLU A 143 -17.80 -6.51 -3.25
N ARG A 144 -18.20 -5.90 -2.12
CA ARG A 144 -18.96 -6.57 -1.05
C ARG A 144 -20.33 -7.02 -1.53
N GLN A 145 -21.05 -6.17 -2.25
CA GLN A 145 -22.36 -6.52 -2.83
C GLN A 145 -22.25 -7.71 -3.79
N ASN A 146 -21.25 -7.71 -4.68
CA ASN A 146 -21.01 -8.82 -5.59
C ASN A 146 -20.70 -10.13 -4.85
N MET A 147 -20.05 -10.07 -3.68
CA MET A 147 -19.78 -11.26 -2.85
C MET A 147 -20.99 -11.71 -2.03
N LEU A 148 -21.98 -10.85 -1.85
CA LEU A 148 -23.26 -11.14 -1.18
C LEU A 148 -24.36 -11.41 -2.21
N TYR A 149 -24.00 -12.11 -3.30
CA TYR A 149 -24.92 -12.49 -4.37
C TYR A 149 -26.13 -13.26 -3.83
N VAL A 150 -27.33 -12.86 -4.25
CA VAL A 150 -28.60 -13.54 -3.95
C VAL A 150 -28.92 -14.46 -5.12
N PRO A 151 -28.88 -15.80 -4.92
CA PRO A 151 -29.33 -16.72 -5.95
C PRO A 151 -30.82 -16.51 -6.22
N PRO A 152 -31.26 -16.61 -7.49
CA PRO A 152 -32.68 -16.57 -7.81
C PRO A 152 -33.43 -17.69 -7.07
N GLY A 153 -34.65 -17.40 -6.64
CA GLY A 153 -35.54 -18.36 -6.01
C GLY A 153 -36.07 -19.40 -6.99
N PRO A 154 -36.89 -20.37 -6.50
CA PRO A 154 -37.57 -21.33 -7.37
C PRO A 154 -38.33 -20.62 -8.49
N ASN A 155 -38.21 -21.14 -9.72
CA ASN A 155 -38.80 -20.56 -10.94
C ASN A 155 -38.26 -19.17 -11.34
N GLY A 156 -37.10 -18.77 -10.83
CA GLY A 156 -36.50 -17.47 -11.16
C GLY A 156 -37.15 -16.29 -10.44
N LEU A 157 -37.96 -16.55 -9.41
CA LEU A 157 -38.57 -15.51 -8.59
C LEU A 157 -37.54 -14.84 -7.67
N ASP A 158 -37.85 -13.62 -7.24
CA ASP A 158 -37.05 -12.91 -6.26
C ASP A 158 -36.99 -13.69 -4.94
N ASN A 159 -35.81 -13.68 -4.32
CA ASN A 159 -35.56 -14.38 -3.07
C ASN A 159 -35.41 -13.37 -1.92
N ASP A 160 -36.50 -12.66 -1.64
CA ASP A 160 -36.56 -11.57 -0.65
C ASP A 160 -35.98 -11.96 0.73
N PRO A 161 -36.22 -13.17 1.28
CA PRO A 161 -35.60 -13.56 2.54
C PRO A 161 -34.07 -13.59 2.47
N ILE A 162 -33.49 -14.10 1.38
CA ILE A 162 -32.04 -14.13 1.19
C ILE A 162 -31.50 -12.73 0.93
N GLN A 163 -32.22 -11.90 0.17
CA GLN A 163 -31.87 -10.48 0.00
C GLN A 163 -31.80 -9.76 1.35
N GLY A 164 -32.80 -9.95 2.23
CA GLY A 164 -32.79 -9.38 3.57
C GLY A 164 -31.58 -9.82 4.41
N ILE A 165 -31.18 -11.10 4.33
CA ILE A 165 -29.97 -11.60 5.00
C ILE A 165 -28.70 -10.96 4.44
N CYS A 166 -28.60 -10.83 3.11
CA CYS A 166 -27.47 -10.16 2.46
C CYS A 166 -27.39 -8.68 2.84
N ASP A 167 -28.52 -7.97 2.89
CA ASP A 167 -28.59 -6.58 3.30
C ASP A 167 -28.14 -6.39 4.75
N ILE A 168 -28.57 -7.27 5.66
CA ILE A 168 -28.12 -7.26 7.06
C ILE A 168 -26.60 -7.44 7.13
N LYS A 169 -26.05 -8.43 6.41
CA LYS A 169 -24.59 -8.67 6.37
C LYS A 169 -23.83 -7.49 5.78
N TYR A 170 -24.36 -6.85 4.73
CA TYR A 170 -23.76 -5.68 4.10
C TYR A 170 -23.71 -4.49 5.06
N ARG A 171 -24.83 -4.19 5.76
CA ARG A 171 -24.91 -3.12 6.76
C ARG A 171 -23.95 -3.31 7.94
N GLN A 172 -23.58 -4.55 8.26
CA GLN A 172 -22.61 -4.85 9.32
C GLN A 172 -21.15 -4.57 8.94
N VAL A 173 -20.85 -4.46 7.65
CA VAL A 173 -19.46 -4.31 7.15
C VAL A 173 -19.20 -2.99 6.46
N ILE A 174 -20.24 -2.28 6.02
CA ILE A 174 -20.09 -0.97 5.41
C ILE A 174 -19.59 0.03 6.47
N PRO A 175 -18.49 0.77 6.22
CA PRO A 175 -18.03 1.78 7.14
C PRO A 175 -18.93 3.03 7.08
N THR A 176 -19.10 3.72 8.20
CA THR A 176 -19.80 5.02 8.24
C THR A 176 -19.04 6.10 7.45
N ASP A 177 -17.70 6.05 7.53
CA ASP A 177 -16.81 6.86 6.73
C ASP A 177 -15.92 5.94 5.91
N TRP A 178 -16.05 5.97 4.58
CA TRP A 178 -15.29 5.13 3.66
C TRP A 178 -13.77 5.33 3.79
N ARG A 179 -13.32 6.50 4.29
CA ARG A 179 -11.89 6.77 4.54
C ARG A 179 -11.32 5.92 5.68
N HIS A 180 -12.18 5.38 6.53
CA HIS A 180 -11.83 4.49 7.62
C HIS A 180 -12.23 3.05 7.33
N ASP A 181 -12.36 2.68 6.05
CA ASP A 181 -12.69 1.33 5.65
C ASP A 181 -11.58 0.34 6.09
N PRO A 182 -11.88 -0.63 6.98
CA PRO A 182 -10.92 -1.62 7.45
C PRO A 182 -10.29 -2.46 6.34
N TYR A 183 -10.92 -2.54 5.17
CA TYR A 183 -10.34 -3.19 4.01
C TYR A 183 -8.98 -2.58 3.63
N PHE A 184 -8.76 -1.28 3.83
CA PHE A 184 -7.47 -0.64 3.58
C PHE A 184 -6.33 -1.23 4.42
N VAL A 185 -6.61 -1.61 5.68
CA VAL A 185 -5.62 -2.27 6.55
C VAL A 185 -5.21 -3.61 5.94
N CYS A 186 -6.18 -4.38 5.44
CA CYS A 186 -5.92 -5.64 4.77
C CYS A 186 -5.14 -5.46 3.45
N LEU A 187 -5.42 -4.40 2.69
CA LEU A 187 -4.64 -4.07 1.48
C LEU A 187 -3.19 -3.74 1.85
N LEU A 188 -2.96 -2.92 2.87
CA LEU A 188 -1.61 -2.57 3.34
C LEU A 188 -0.85 -3.80 3.84
N MET A 189 -1.50 -4.69 4.60
CA MET A 189 -0.92 -5.97 5.02
C MET A 189 -0.63 -6.89 3.82
N GLY A 190 -1.52 -6.96 2.84
CA GLY A 190 -1.30 -7.73 1.61
C GLY A 190 -0.11 -7.21 0.79
N LEU A 191 0.13 -5.88 0.79
CA LEU A 191 1.31 -5.29 0.16
C LEU A 191 2.59 -5.70 0.88
N ALA A 192 2.61 -5.65 2.22
CA ALA A 192 3.76 -6.11 3.00
C ALA A 192 4.04 -7.61 2.80
N GLN A 193 3.00 -8.45 2.75
CA GLN A 193 3.14 -9.87 2.41
C GLN A 193 3.69 -10.06 0.99
N LEU A 194 3.27 -9.24 0.03
CA LEU A 194 3.81 -9.28 -1.32
C LEU A 194 5.31 -8.93 -1.34
N GLN A 195 5.72 -7.92 -0.58
CA GLN A 195 7.12 -7.55 -0.45
C GLN A 195 7.99 -8.71 0.06
N VAL A 196 7.48 -9.51 1.01
CA VAL A 196 8.14 -10.76 1.45
C VAL A 196 8.24 -11.78 0.33
N ARG A 197 7.13 -12.04 -0.38
CA ARG A 197 7.08 -13.08 -1.43
C ARG A 197 8.01 -12.78 -2.61
N GLU A 198 8.15 -11.51 -2.98
CA GLU A 198 9.03 -11.07 -4.07
C GLU A 198 10.50 -10.95 -3.65
N GLY A 199 10.86 -11.29 -2.40
CA GLY A 199 12.23 -11.14 -1.90
C GLY A 199 12.67 -9.68 -1.79
N LEU A 200 11.72 -8.76 -1.72
CA LEU A 200 11.91 -7.31 -1.61
C LEU A 200 11.87 -6.83 -0.15
N ALA A 201 11.83 -7.77 0.79
CA ALA A 201 11.76 -7.48 2.22
C ALA A 201 13.00 -6.72 2.69
N PRO A 202 12.83 -5.74 3.59
CA PRO A 202 13.98 -5.11 4.23
C PRO A 202 14.73 -6.14 5.08
N GLN A 203 16.06 -6.04 5.14
CA GLN A 203 16.88 -6.91 5.98
C GLN A 203 16.64 -6.66 7.48
N GLU A 204 16.39 -5.39 7.84
CA GLU A 204 16.08 -4.94 9.20
C GLU A 204 14.97 -3.87 9.15
N GLY A 205 14.17 -3.77 10.22
CA GLY A 205 13.14 -2.73 10.36
C GLY A 205 11.70 -3.22 10.13
N MET A 206 10.82 -2.32 9.69
CA MET A 206 9.40 -2.62 9.39
C MET A 206 9.13 -2.53 7.89
N PHE A 207 8.09 -3.21 7.42
CA PHE A 207 7.61 -3.06 6.04
C PHE A 207 6.87 -1.73 5.89
N LEU A 208 7.33 -0.90 4.95
CA LEU A 208 6.68 0.37 4.64
C LEU A 208 5.60 0.16 3.56
N ALA A 209 4.36 -0.05 3.97
CA ALA A 209 3.24 -0.16 3.04
C ALA A 209 2.61 1.21 2.78
N ARG A 210 2.35 1.51 1.51
CA ARG A 210 1.74 2.77 1.06
C ARG A 210 0.61 2.46 0.08
N LEU A 211 -0.53 3.11 0.23
CA LEU A 211 -1.71 2.89 -0.63
C LEU A 211 -2.27 4.22 -1.11
N LEU A 212 -2.17 4.46 -2.42
CA LEU A 212 -2.89 5.54 -3.10
C LEU A 212 -4.33 5.10 -3.36
N VAL A 213 -5.29 5.85 -2.83
CA VAL A 213 -6.72 5.60 -2.99
C VAL A 213 -7.38 6.80 -3.66
N THR A 214 -8.19 6.51 -4.67
CA THR A 214 -9.09 7.49 -5.28
C THR A 214 -10.51 6.97 -5.19
N ASN A 215 -11.48 7.83 -4.91
CA ASN A 215 -12.89 7.46 -4.85
C ASN A 215 -13.68 8.20 -5.93
N VAL A 216 -14.62 7.51 -6.58
CA VAL A 216 -15.48 8.14 -7.60
C VAL A 216 -16.40 9.21 -7.01
N ILE A 217 -16.77 9.08 -5.74
CA ILE A 217 -17.63 10.05 -5.05
C ILE A 217 -16.87 11.29 -4.56
N ASP A 218 -15.53 11.23 -4.52
CA ASP A 218 -14.67 12.37 -4.18
C ASP A 218 -13.75 12.70 -5.36
N PRO A 219 -14.21 13.55 -6.29
CA PRO A 219 -13.41 13.99 -7.43
C PRO A 219 -12.39 15.08 -7.05
N THR A 220 -12.34 15.51 -5.79
CA THR A 220 -11.52 16.65 -5.35
C THR A 220 -10.19 16.21 -4.74
N ASN A 221 -10.15 15.03 -4.11
CA ASN A 221 -8.97 14.53 -3.43
C ASN A 221 -8.60 13.10 -3.79
N ALA A 222 -7.31 12.83 -3.76
CA ALA A 222 -6.74 11.51 -3.59
C ALA A 222 -6.26 11.34 -2.13
N TYR A 223 -6.08 10.09 -1.71
CA TYR A 223 -5.72 9.75 -0.34
C TYR A 223 -4.52 8.83 -0.35
N VAL A 224 -3.50 9.14 0.45
CA VAL A 224 -2.32 8.29 0.60
C VAL A 224 -2.30 7.73 2.02
N TYR A 225 -2.59 6.43 2.14
CA TYR A 225 -2.51 5.69 3.39
C TYR A 225 -1.10 5.14 3.59
N LYS A 226 -0.60 5.19 4.81
CA LYS A 226 0.75 4.78 5.21
C LYS A 226 0.66 3.91 6.46
N ALA A 227 1.30 2.75 6.42
CA ALA A 227 1.46 1.88 7.57
C ALA A 227 2.88 1.34 7.63
N GLU A 228 3.39 1.20 8.85
CA GLU A 228 4.65 0.52 9.16
C GLU A 228 4.29 -0.83 9.78
N ILE A 229 4.54 -1.90 9.04
CA ILE A 229 4.06 -3.22 9.38
C ILE A 229 5.22 -4.03 9.98
N PRO A 230 5.11 -4.51 11.23
CA PRO A 230 6.17 -5.30 11.84
C PRO A 230 6.23 -6.71 11.24
N HIS A 231 7.43 -7.30 11.20
CA HIS A 231 7.65 -8.68 10.75
C HIS A 231 6.81 -9.69 11.54
N GLN A 232 6.75 -9.48 12.86
CA GLN A 232 5.99 -10.28 13.80
C GLN A 232 4.49 -10.34 13.47
N LEU A 233 3.93 -9.26 12.90
CA LEU A 233 2.56 -9.25 12.41
C LEU A 233 2.41 -10.20 11.21
N LEU A 234 3.31 -10.15 10.23
CA LEU A 234 3.24 -11.06 9.09
C LEU A 234 3.45 -12.53 9.51
N ASP A 235 4.39 -12.78 10.43
CA ASP A 235 4.62 -14.12 10.99
C ASP A 235 3.38 -14.67 11.69
N SER A 236 2.67 -13.83 12.45
CA SER A 236 1.45 -14.23 13.13
C SER A 236 0.27 -14.42 12.17
N LEU A 237 0.20 -13.69 11.05
CA LEU A 237 -0.77 -13.98 9.99
C LEU A 237 -0.49 -15.35 9.33
N GLN A 238 0.78 -15.73 9.16
CA GLN A 238 1.17 -17.03 8.61
C GLN A 238 0.97 -18.17 9.63
N CYS A 239 1.28 -17.92 10.90
CA CYS A 239 1.13 -18.84 12.02
C CYS A 239 0.19 -18.25 13.08
N PRO A 240 -1.15 -18.43 12.95
CA PRO A 240 -2.13 -17.78 13.82
C PRO A 240 -2.05 -18.17 15.30
N THR A 241 -1.36 -19.26 15.64
CA THR A 241 -1.13 -19.71 17.02
C THR A 241 0.03 -19.00 17.70
N ARG A 242 0.85 -18.25 16.95
CA ARG A 242 1.93 -17.42 17.50
C ARG A 242 1.34 -16.32 18.38
N THR A 243 2.04 -15.99 19.47
CA THR A 243 1.69 -14.82 20.30
C THR A 243 1.68 -13.54 19.48
N ILE A 244 0.79 -12.61 19.82
CA ILE A 244 0.73 -11.25 19.25
C ILE A 244 1.07 -10.17 20.30
N GLU A 245 1.64 -10.57 21.43
CA GLU A 245 2.00 -9.66 22.53
C GLU A 245 3.36 -8.98 22.34
N ASP A 246 4.17 -9.45 21.37
CA ASP A 246 5.53 -8.96 21.10
C ASP A 246 5.60 -7.88 20.01
N PHE A 247 4.44 -7.39 19.55
CA PHE A 247 4.36 -6.26 18.64
C PHE A 247 3.10 -5.43 18.88
N VAL A 248 3.11 -4.21 18.36
CA VAL A 248 1.93 -3.34 18.33
C VAL A 248 1.34 -3.36 16.93
N PHE A 249 0.03 -3.51 16.84
CA PHE A 249 -0.66 -3.46 15.55
C PHE A 249 -0.47 -2.09 14.90
N PRO A 250 -0.22 -2.01 13.57
CA PRO A 250 0.07 -0.75 12.91
C PRO A 250 -1.08 0.25 13.06
N LYS A 251 -0.72 1.50 13.33
CA LYS A 251 -1.61 2.65 13.05
C LYS A 251 -1.55 2.93 11.55
N VAL A 252 -2.70 3.29 10.98
CA VAL A 252 -2.76 3.70 9.58
C VAL A 252 -2.93 5.20 9.49
N ASN A 253 -1.85 5.88 9.11
CA ASN A 253 -1.90 7.32 8.86
C ASN A 253 -2.37 7.56 7.43
N TYR A 254 -3.12 8.62 7.17
CA TYR A 254 -3.43 9.01 5.80
C TYR A 254 -3.33 10.52 5.59
N VAL A 255 -2.86 10.90 4.40
CA VAL A 255 -2.77 12.28 3.93
C VAL A 255 -3.77 12.48 2.82
N VAL A 256 -4.48 13.61 2.86
CA VAL A 256 -5.36 14.06 1.78
C VAL A 256 -4.53 14.88 0.80
N VAL A 257 -4.51 14.47 -0.47
CA VAL A 257 -3.79 15.15 -1.55
C VAL A 257 -4.82 15.71 -2.53
N PRO A 258 -5.04 17.04 -2.53
CA PRO A 258 -5.95 17.65 -3.50
C PRO A 258 -5.48 17.37 -4.92
N PHE A 259 -6.42 17.13 -5.84
CA PHE A 259 -6.05 16.97 -7.25
C PHE A 259 -5.50 18.26 -7.85
N GLU A 260 -6.08 19.41 -7.49
CA GLU A 260 -5.61 20.70 -7.96
C GLU A 260 -4.42 21.23 -7.14
N PRO A 261 -3.44 21.91 -7.76
CA PRO A 261 -3.26 22.09 -9.20
C PRO A 261 -2.83 20.79 -9.90
N TYR A 262 -3.56 20.40 -10.95
CA TYR A 262 -3.36 19.15 -11.67
C TYR A 262 -1.94 18.98 -12.24
N SER A 263 -1.30 20.09 -12.65
CA SER A 263 0.05 20.10 -13.20
C SER A 263 1.12 19.60 -12.22
N THR A 264 0.89 19.76 -10.92
CA THR A 264 1.82 19.36 -9.83
C THR A 264 1.36 18.12 -9.08
N PHE A 265 0.20 17.57 -9.43
CA PHE A 265 -0.39 16.45 -8.71
C PHE A 265 0.53 15.21 -8.69
N ALA A 266 1.15 14.90 -9.82
CA ALA A 266 2.07 13.76 -9.94
C ALA A 266 3.21 13.82 -8.93
N ASP A 267 3.84 14.97 -8.78
CA ASP A 267 4.99 15.12 -7.89
C ASP A 267 4.57 15.08 -6.41
N ARG A 268 3.41 15.66 -6.08
CA ARG A 268 2.82 15.56 -4.73
C ARG A 268 2.52 14.13 -4.33
N ILE A 269 1.88 13.33 -5.20
CA ILE A 269 1.61 11.93 -4.86
C ILE A 269 2.89 11.09 -4.81
N ARG A 270 3.88 11.34 -5.69
CA ARG A 270 5.18 10.65 -5.65
C ARG A 270 5.91 10.93 -4.34
N PHE A 271 5.95 12.18 -3.90
CA PHE A 271 6.52 12.57 -2.62
C PHE A 271 5.85 11.82 -1.47
N GLN A 272 4.51 11.78 -1.45
CA GLN A 272 3.77 11.12 -0.38
C GLN A 272 3.93 9.59 -0.37
N LEU A 273 4.13 8.97 -1.54
CA LEU A 273 4.27 7.52 -1.69
C LEU A 273 5.70 7.02 -1.48
N ALA A 274 6.68 7.67 -2.11
CA ALA A 274 8.08 7.25 -2.03
C ALA A 274 8.76 7.79 -0.78
N GLY A 275 8.55 9.06 -0.44
CA GLY A 275 9.25 9.76 0.64
C GLY A 275 10.08 10.95 0.14
N ALA A 276 10.49 11.81 1.07
CA ALA A 276 11.28 13.01 0.78
C ALA A 276 12.69 12.66 0.29
N GLU A 277 13.23 11.55 0.78
CA GLU A 277 14.53 10.99 0.45
C GLU A 277 14.65 10.60 -1.04
N TYR A 278 13.53 10.28 -1.70
CA TYR A 278 13.50 10.01 -3.13
C TYR A 278 13.09 11.23 -3.98
N SER A 279 12.77 12.35 -3.34
CA SER A 279 12.35 13.59 -4.00
C SER A 279 13.55 14.54 -4.26
N SER A 280 14.74 14.15 -3.79
CA SER A 280 16.00 14.80 -4.10
C SER A 280 16.64 14.11 -5.30
N SER A 281 17.02 14.85 -6.35
CA SER A 281 17.89 14.31 -7.39
C SER A 281 19.09 13.66 -6.71
N PRO A 282 19.46 12.40 -7.03
CA PRO A 282 20.73 11.88 -6.54
C PRO A 282 21.79 12.88 -6.98
N GLY A 283 22.41 13.55 -6.01
CA GLY A 283 23.61 14.33 -6.29
C GLY A 283 24.60 13.39 -6.98
N PRO A 284 25.44 13.89 -7.90
CA PRO A 284 26.43 13.05 -8.56
C PRO A 284 27.17 12.29 -7.46
N VAL A 285 27.15 10.96 -7.57
CA VAL A 285 27.94 10.08 -6.71
C VAL A 285 29.35 10.66 -6.73
N ARG A 286 29.81 11.18 -5.59
CA ARG A 286 31.21 11.57 -5.44
C ARG A 286 32.01 10.29 -5.59
N SER A 287 32.55 10.09 -6.78
CA SER A 287 33.59 9.10 -7.07
C SER A 287 34.91 9.52 -6.41
N ASP A 288 34.90 9.77 -5.09
CA ASP A 288 36.10 10.09 -4.31
C ASP A 288 36.18 9.12 -3.11
N GLN A 289 36.24 7.83 -3.44
CA GLN A 289 37.01 6.87 -2.66
C GLN A 289 37.84 6.04 -3.65
N VAL A 290 38.73 6.72 -4.38
CA VAL A 290 39.95 6.07 -4.81
C VAL A 290 40.76 5.84 -3.55
N VAL A 291 40.75 4.60 -3.08
CA VAL A 291 41.68 4.11 -2.07
C VAL A 291 43.08 4.47 -2.55
N ALA A 292 43.77 5.33 -1.81
CA ALA A 292 45.18 5.55 -1.96
C ALA A 292 45.90 4.25 -1.59
N SER A 293 46.29 3.48 -2.60
CA SER A 293 47.32 2.45 -2.47
C SER A 293 48.57 2.95 -3.19
N GLU A 294 49.63 3.01 -2.38
CA GLU A 294 50.95 3.62 -2.55
C GLU A 294 51.75 3.20 -3.80
N PRO A 295 52.81 3.96 -4.17
CA PRO A 295 53.42 3.92 -5.49
C PRO A 295 54.35 2.72 -5.70
N HIS A 296 54.36 2.31 -6.97
CA HIS A 296 55.22 1.34 -7.62
C HIS A 296 56.71 1.53 -7.27
N GLY A 297 57.34 0.50 -6.70
CA GLY A 297 58.75 0.51 -6.33
C GLY A 297 59.68 0.77 -7.52
N GLU A 298 60.53 1.79 -7.38
CA GLU A 298 61.60 2.12 -8.31
C GLU A 298 62.67 1.02 -8.36
N LYS A 299 63.12 0.73 -9.58
CA LYS A 299 64.26 -0.13 -9.89
C LYS A 299 65.54 0.43 -9.26
N ARG A 300 66.19 -0.36 -8.40
CA ARG A 300 67.58 -0.12 -7.99
C ARG A 300 68.50 -0.26 -9.21
N LYS A 301 69.22 0.81 -9.55
CA LYS A 301 70.47 0.75 -10.32
C LYS A 301 71.55 0.10 -9.43
N ARG A 302 72.35 -0.76 -10.05
CA ARG A 302 73.52 -1.41 -9.43
C ARG A 302 74.74 -0.68 -10.00
N ASP A 303 75.49 -0.02 -9.14
CA ASP A 303 76.82 0.49 -9.48
C ASP A 303 77.86 -0.63 -9.26
N GLU A 304 78.70 -0.75 -10.29
CA GLU A 304 80.09 -1.19 -10.42
C GLU A 304 80.73 -2.14 -9.37
N GLU A 305 81.23 -3.27 -9.89
CA GLU A 305 82.66 -3.61 -9.85
C GLU A 305 83.08 -4.20 -11.21
#